data_AF-A0AAJ4FDR0-F1
#
_entry.id   AF-A0AAJ4FDR0-F1
#
_cell.length_a   1.000
_cell.length_b   1.000
_cell.length_c   1.000
_cell.angle_alpha   90.00
_cell.angle_beta   90.00
_cell.angle_gamma   90.00
#
_symmetry.space_group_name_H-M   'P 1'
#
loop_
_entity.id
_entity.type
_entity.pdbx_description
1 polymer ?
#
loop_
_entity_poly.entity_id
_entity_poly.type
_entity_poly.pdbx_seq_one_letter_code
_entity_poly.pdbx_strand_id
1 'polypeptide(L)' 'MAIFLEFADEHSLNPDAAVEMMEHIAAELQLLTDYEKGRVIDSFAEIAKAYRGDESDFVKALPDTFGLR' A
#
# COMPACT_ATOMS: atom_id res chain seq x y z
N MET A 1 10.12 -0.14 9.60
CA MET A 1 9.69 1.26 9.50
C MET A 1 8.46 1.27 8.61
N ALA A 2 7.33 1.79 9.10
CA ALA A 2 6.07 1.76 8.36
C ALA A 2 6.14 2.75 7.21
N ILE A 3 6.01 2.27 5.97
CA ILE A 3 6.40 3.05 4.79
C ILE A 3 5.47 4.25 4.53
N PHE A 4 4.23 4.21 5.03
CA PHE A 4 3.30 5.34 4.98
C PHE A 4 3.70 6.51 5.91
N LEU A 5 4.52 6.26 6.93
CA LEU A 5 4.95 7.30 7.87
C LEU A 5 6.04 8.20 7.27
N GLU A 6 6.75 7.76 6.23
CA GLU A 6 7.73 8.59 5.53
C GLU A 6 7.08 9.76 4.77
N PHE A 7 5.77 9.68 4.50
CA PHE A 7 5.00 10.70 3.79
C PHE A 7 4.01 11.46 4.70
N ALA A 8 3.94 11.11 5.99
CA ALA A 8 3.04 11.74 6.95
C ALA A 8 3.79 12.77 7.81
N ASP A 9 3.22 13.95 8.01
CA ASP A 9 3.73 14.91 8.99
C ASP A 9 3.76 14.27 10.39
N GLU A 10 4.83 14.50 11.17
CA GLU A 10 5.12 13.86 12.46
C GLU A 10 3.98 14.00 13.51
N HIS A 11 3.03 14.92 13.28
CA HIS A 11 1.87 15.16 14.13
C HIS A 11 0.54 14.61 13.61
N SER A 12 0.49 14.07 12.39
CA SER A 12 -0.77 13.73 11.71
C SER A 12 -1.17 12.26 11.81
N LEU A 13 -0.23 11.34 12.07
CA LEU A 13 -0.50 9.91 12.02
C LEU A 13 0.18 9.17 13.18
N ASN A 14 -0.60 8.40 13.96
CA ASN A 14 -0.03 7.52 14.97
C ASN A 14 0.68 6.35 14.26
N PRO A 15 2.00 6.18 14.46
CA PRO A 15 2.79 5.17 13.76
C PRO A 15 2.33 3.74 14.04
N ASP A 16 1.93 3.45 15.27
CA ASP A 16 1.47 2.11 15.65
C ASP A 16 0.13 1.80 14.98
N ALA A 17 -0.79 2.77 14.94
CA ALA A 17 -2.06 2.62 14.26
C ALA A 17 -1.90 2.46 12.73
N ALA A 18 -0.91 3.14 12.13
CA ALA A 18 -0.61 3.01 10.71
C ALA A 18 -0.05 1.62 10.37
N VAL A 19 0.82 1.07 11.23
CA VAL A 19 1.34 -0.30 11.10
C VAL A 19 0.21 -1.31 11.21
N GLU A 20 -0.63 -1.20 12.25
CA GLU A 20 -1.75 -2.12 12.49
C GLU A 20 -2.72 -2.15 11.29
N MET A 21 -3.03 -0.98 10.73
CA MET A 21 -3.88 -0.87 9.54
C MET A 21 -3.25 -1.55 8.31
N MET A 22 -1.93 -1.40 8.12
CA MET A 22 -1.23 -2.08 7.03
C MET A 22 -1.21 -3.59 7.20
N GLU A 23 -0.99 -4.08 8.42
CA GLU A 23 -1.03 -5.52 8.70
C GLU A 23 -2.41 -6.10 8.45
N HIS A 24 -3.47 -5.38 8.82
CA HIS A 24 -4.85 -5.78 8.52
C HIS A 24 -5.10 -5.84 7.01
N ILE A 25 -4.72 -4.79 6.27
CA ILE A 25 -4.87 -4.75 4.81
C ILE A 25 -4.06 -5.88 4.16
N ALA A 26 -2.82 -6.13 4.60
CA ALA A 26 -2.00 -7.22 4.10
C ALA A 26 -2.66 -8.59 4.33
N ALA A 27 -3.24 -8.82 5.51
CA ALA A 27 -3.95 -10.05 5.82
C ALA A 27 -5.18 -10.26 4.93
N GLU A 28 -5.98 -9.21 4.68
CA GLU A 28 -7.13 -9.31 3.77
C GLU A 28 -6.70 -9.55 2.32
N LEU A 29 -5.64 -8.88 1.86
CA LEU A 29 -5.07 -9.04 0.53
C LEU A 29 -4.51 -10.45 0.29
N GLN A 30 -3.98 -11.11 1.32
CA GLN A 30 -3.51 -12.50 1.23
C GLN A 30 -4.65 -13.51 1.08
N LEU A 31 -5.85 -13.19 1.54
CA LEU A 31 -7.04 -14.05 1.41
C LEU A 31 -7.66 -14.01 0.00
N LEU A 32 -7.24 -13.06 -0.84
CA LEU A 32 -7.73 -12.92 -2.21
C LEU A 32 -7.24 -14.06 -3.11
N THR A 33 -8.08 -14.42 -4.09
CA THR A 33 -7.69 -15.33 -5.17
C THR A 33 -6.68 -14.66 -6.11
N ASP A 34 -5.89 -15.44 -6.84
CA ASP A 34 -4.89 -14.89 -7.79
C ASP A 34 -5.50 -13.94 -8.84
N TYR A 35 -6.75 -14.19 -9.24
CA TYR A 35 -7.51 -13.30 -10.10
C TYR A 35 -7.81 -11.94 -9.44
N GLU A 36 -8.23 -11.95 -8.17
CA GLU A 36 -8.50 -10.74 -7.41
C GLU A 36 -7.22 -9.97 -7.08
N LYS A 37 -6.12 -10.67 -6.78
CA LYS A 37 -4.80 -10.06 -6.59
C LYS A 37 -4.37 -9.28 -7.83
N GLY A 38 -4.56 -9.87 -9.03
CA GLY A 38 -4.32 -9.18 -10.30
C GLY A 38 -5.11 -7.86 -10.43
N ARG A 39 -6.40 -7.87 -10.09
CA ARG A 39 -7.24 -6.66 -10.12
C ARG A 39 -6.82 -5.60 -9.11
N VAL A 40 -6.34 -6.02 -7.94
CA VAL A 40 -5.82 -5.09 -6.92
C VAL A 40 -4.51 -4.47 -7.38
N ILE A 41 -3.58 -5.25 -7.96
CA ILE A 41 -2.34 -4.74 -8.57
C ILE A 41 -2.65 -3.68 -9.62
N ASP A 42 -3.60 -3.96 -10.53
CA ASP A 42 -4.02 -3.01 -11.56
C ASP A 42 -4.61 -1.73 -10.94
N SER A 43 -5.39 -1.87 -9.87
CA SER A 43 -5.95 -0.73 -9.14
C SER A 43 -4.85 0.15 -8.52
N PHE A 44 -3.81 -0.44 -7.93
CA PHE A 44 -2.65 0.31 -7.44
C PHE A 44 -1.94 1.05 -8.57
N ALA A 45 -1.77 0.42 -9.74
CA ALA A 45 -1.16 1.06 -10.90
C ALA A 45 -1.99 2.25 -11.42
N GLU A 46 -3.33 2.16 -11.41
CA GLU A 46 -4.21 3.28 -11.75
C GLU A 46 -4.16 4.39 -10.71
N ILE A 47 -4.20 4.06 -9.42
CA ILE A 47 -4.11 5.01 -8.32
C ILE A 47 -2.76 5.75 -8.36
N ALA A 48 -1.66 5.05 -8.65
CA ALA A 48 -0.34 5.64 -8.77
C ALA A 48 -0.29 6.78 -9.80
N LYS A 49 -1.09 6.73 -10.87
CA LYS A 49 -1.16 7.81 -11.88
C LYS A 49 -1.72 9.12 -11.32
N ALA A 50 -2.47 9.06 -10.21
CA ALA A 50 -2.99 10.24 -9.53
C ALA A 50 -1.90 10.98 -8.73
N TYR A 51 -0.80 10.30 -8.40
CA TYR A 51 0.34 10.86 -7.67
C TYR A 51 1.47 11.24 -8.63
N ARG A 52 2.41 12.08 -8.18
CA ARG A 52 3.55 12.53 -9.01
C ARG A 52 4.88 12.28 -8.29
N GLY A 53 5.91 11.94 -9.05
CA GLY A 53 7.24 11.69 -8.51
C GLY A 53 7.28 10.46 -7.61
N ASP A 54 7.96 10.59 -6.47
CA ASP A 54 8.29 9.49 -5.56
C ASP A 54 7.04 8.79 -4.99
N GLU A 55 5.95 9.52 -4.79
CA GLU A 55 4.67 8.98 -4.31
C GLU A 55 4.03 8.00 -5.32
N SER A 56 4.14 8.30 -6.62
CA SER A 56 3.64 7.41 -7.69
C SER A 56 4.41 6.10 -7.70
N ASP A 57 5.73 6.18 -7.59
CA ASP A 57 6.58 5.00 -7.65
C ASP A 57 6.48 4.17 -6.36
N PHE A 58 6.24 4.84 -5.23
CA PHE A 58 5.87 4.18 -3.99
C PHE A 58 4.56 3.38 -4.12
N VAL A 59 3.48 4.00 -4.62
CA VAL A 59 2.19 3.33 -4.77
C VAL A 59 2.28 2.12 -5.72
N LYS A 60 3.15 2.17 -6.74
CA LYS A 60 3.40 1.02 -7.63
C LYS A 60 4.16 -0.13 -6.97
N ALA A 61 4.94 0.13 -5.93
CA ALA A 61 5.71 -0.86 -5.19
C ALA A 61 4.92 -1.48 -4.01
N LEU A 62 3.78 -0.91 -3.63
CA LEU A 62 2.91 -1.44 -2.58
C LEU A 62 2.44 -2.88 -2.84
N PRO A 63 2.01 -3.28 -4.05
CA PRO A 63 1.59 -4.66 -4.28
C PRO A 63 2.70 -5.69 -3.99
N ASP A 64 3.94 -5.39 -4.35
CA ASP A 64 5.10 -6.25 -4.05
C ASP A 64 5.34 -6.31 -2.53
N THR A 65 5.18 -5.18 -1.84
CA THR A 65 5.31 -5.09 -0.37
C THR A 65 4.24 -5.91 0.35
N PHE A 66 3.02 -5.97 -0.19
CA PHE A 66 1.92 -6.77 0.34
C PHE A 66 1.99 -8.25 -0.06
N GLY A 67 3.01 -8.67 -0.82
CA GLY A 67 3.15 -10.06 -1.27
C GLY A 67 2.07 -10.48 -2.27
N LEU A 68 1.54 -9.52 -3.04
CA LEU A 68 0.53 -9.77 -4.07
C LEU A 68 1.14 -10.29 -5.37
N ARG A 69 2.47 -10.19 -5.54
CA ARG A 69 3.20 -10.47 -6.77
C ARG A 69 4.36 -11.44 -6.56
#